data_AF-A0A545T1Q5-F1
#
_entry.id   AF-A0A545T1Q5-F1
#
_cell.length_a   1.000
_cell.length_b   1.000
_cell.length_c   1.000
_cell.angle_alpha   90.00
_cell.angle_beta   90.00
_cell.angle_gamma   90.00
#
_symmetry.space_group_name_H-M   'P 1'
#
loop_
_entity.id
_entity.type
_entity.pdbx_description
1 polymer ?
#
loop_
_entity_poly.entity_id
_entity_poly.type
_entity_poly.pdbx_seq_one_letter_code
_entity_poly.pdbx_strand_id
1 'polypeptide(L)'
;MAVNKKGSRKIVVDEHEFRWRATGNDGWITVVIWSSENSDCRVVGTTNYHHDWKKVDEERWSSNSQAIVTNRVVREVILHVGTKEILEGRGQINIGEIEQVFDFDNAVRN
;
A
#
# COMPACT_ATOMS: atom_id res chain seq x y z
N MET A 1 0.12 -13.12 14.94
CA MET A 1 0.04 -13.83 13.63
C MET A 1 1.36 -13.62 12.91
N ALA A 2 2.12 -14.69 12.67
CA ALA A 2 3.39 -14.60 11.94
C ALA A 2 3.15 -14.15 10.49
N VAL A 3 3.91 -13.18 10.02
CA VAL A 3 3.76 -12.60 8.67
C VAL A 3 4.33 -13.58 7.64
N ASN A 4 3.46 -14.23 6.87
CA ASN A 4 3.88 -15.19 5.84
C ASN A 4 4.62 -14.47 4.71
N LYS A 5 5.83 -14.95 4.38
CA LYS A 5 6.72 -14.40 3.34
C LYS A 5 6.31 -14.75 1.91
N LYS A 6 5.40 -15.69 1.72
CA LYS A 6 4.93 -16.12 0.38
C LYS A 6 4.07 -15.04 -0.26
N GLY A 7 4.40 -14.65 -1.49
CA GLY A 7 3.67 -13.63 -2.25
C GLY A 7 3.94 -12.18 -1.82
N SER A 8 4.89 -11.94 -0.91
CA SER A 8 5.34 -10.59 -0.59
C SER A 8 6.48 -10.13 -1.49
N ARG A 9 6.54 -8.83 -1.72
CA ARG A 9 7.58 -8.13 -2.46
C ARG A 9 8.57 -7.51 -1.47
N LYS A 10 9.78 -7.22 -1.94
CA LYS A 10 10.84 -6.59 -1.15
C LYS A 10 11.11 -5.17 -1.61
N ILE A 11 11.52 -4.33 -0.67
CA ILE A 11 12.04 -2.98 -0.93
C ILE A 11 13.05 -2.63 0.16
N VAL A 12 14.06 -1.82 -0.19
CA VAL A 12 15.00 -1.23 0.78
C VAL A 12 14.68 0.25 0.91
N VAL A 13 14.50 0.73 2.14
CA VAL A 13 14.26 2.14 2.47
C VAL A 13 15.15 2.50 3.65
N ASP A 14 15.92 3.58 3.52
CA ASP A 14 16.94 4.01 4.49
C ASP A 14 17.83 2.87 4.98
N GLU A 15 18.37 2.07 4.05
CA GLU A 15 19.24 0.90 4.32
C GLU A 15 18.55 -0.30 5.01
N HIS A 16 17.27 -0.21 5.34
CA HIS A 16 16.51 -1.29 5.98
C HIS A 16 15.67 -2.10 4.96
N GLU A 17 15.67 -3.43 5.09
CA GLU A 17 14.85 -4.31 4.24
C GLU A 17 13.41 -4.39 4.76
N PHE A 18 12.47 -3.93 3.95
CA PHE A 18 11.05 -4.09 4.18
C PHE A 18 10.44 -5.11 3.22
N ARG A 19 9.33 -5.69 3.67
CA ARG A 19 8.45 -6.52 2.86
C ARG A 19 7.07 -5.92 2.81
N TRP A 20 6.41 -6.11 1.69
CA TRP A 20 5.04 -5.65 1.52
C TRP A 20 4.22 -6.61 0.67
N ARG A 21 2.90 -6.57 0.86
CA ARG A 21 1.94 -7.26 0.00
C ARG A 21 0.71 -6.38 -0.20
N ALA A 22 0.11 -6.51 -1.38
CA ALA A 22 -1.20 -5.95 -1.67
C ALA A 22 -2.18 -7.10 -1.89
N THR A 23 -3.34 -7.02 -1.25
CA THR A 23 -4.45 -7.95 -1.44
C THR A 23 -5.69 -7.14 -1.80
N GLY A 24 -6.29 -7.43 -2.95
CA GLY A 24 -7.52 -6.79 -3.41
C GLY A 24 -8.75 -7.63 -3.10
N ASN A 25 -9.87 -6.95 -2.87
CA ASN A 25 -11.23 -7.49 -2.94
C ASN A 25 -12.10 -6.45 -3.67
N ASP A 26 -13.26 -6.84 -4.20
CA ASP A 26 -14.12 -5.99 -5.06
C ASP A 26 -14.25 -4.53 -4.57
N GLY A 27 -13.48 -3.62 -5.18
CA GLY A 27 -13.51 -2.18 -4.91
C GLY A 27 -12.34 -1.59 -4.11
N TRP A 28 -11.56 -2.40 -3.38
CA TRP A 28 -10.42 -1.90 -2.58
C TRP A 28 -9.19 -2.81 -2.59
N ILE A 29 -8.03 -2.21 -2.33
CA ILE A 29 -6.76 -2.89 -2.16
C ILE A 29 -6.25 -2.59 -0.75
N THR A 30 -5.95 -3.63 0.03
CA THR A 30 -5.24 -3.50 1.31
C THR A 30 -3.76 -3.75 1.10
N VAL A 31 -2.93 -2.81 1.55
CA VAL A 31 -1.47 -2.92 1.57
C VAL A 31 -1.01 -3.18 2.99
N VAL A 32 -0.17 -4.20 3.16
CA VAL A 32 0.48 -4.51 4.45
C VAL A 32 1.98 -4.47 4.24
N ILE A 33 2.68 -3.71 5.09
CA ILE A 33 4.13 -3.51 5.06
C ILE A 33 4.70 -3.88 6.43
N TRP A 34 5.87 -4.53 6.46
CA TRP A 34 6.58 -4.86 7.69
C TRP A 34 8.09 -4.90 7.45
N SER A 35 8.86 -4.68 8.51
CA SER A 35 10.32 -4.81 8.45
C SER A 35 10.72 -6.29 8.44
N SER A 36 11.81 -6.61 7.74
CA SER A 36 12.43 -7.94 7.83
C SER A 36 13.19 -8.14 9.14
N GLU A 37 13.54 -7.06 9.82
CA GLU A 37 14.23 -7.02 11.11
C GLU A 37 13.24 -7.07 12.29
N ASN A 38 12.08 -6.43 12.13
CA ASN A 38 10.98 -6.47 13.09
C ASN A 38 9.67 -6.84 12.38
N SER A 39 9.26 -8.10 12.53
CA SER A 39 7.99 -8.60 11.99
C SER A 39 6.79 -8.39 12.92
N ASP A 40 7.01 -7.87 14.12
CA ASP A 40 5.97 -7.64 15.13
C ASP A 40 5.27 -6.30 14.95
N CYS A 41 5.87 -5.39 14.17
CA CYS A 41 5.23 -4.17 13.68
C CYS A 41 4.81 -4.33 12.21
N ARG A 42 3.59 -3.89 11.90
CA ARG A 42 3.09 -3.80 10.52
C ARG A 42 2.39 -2.48 10.28
N VAL A 43 2.62 -1.89 9.12
CA VAL A 43 1.85 -0.76 8.60
C VAL A 43 0.76 -1.32 7.69
N VAL A 44 -0.46 -0.84 7.86
CA VAL A 44 -1.63 -1.25 7.08
C VAL A 44 -2.32 0.00 6.53
N GLY A 45 -2.52 0.01 5.20
CA GLY A 45 -3.28 1.03 4.51
C GLY A 45 -4.20 0.43 3.45
N THR A 46 -5.16 1.20 3.00
CA THR A 46 -6.12 0.82 1.95
C THR A 46 -6.11 1.84 0.82
N THR A 47 -6.42 1.42 -0.40
CA THR A 47 -6.66 2.32 -1.53
C THR A 47 -7.82 1.79 -2.35
N ASN A 48 -8.57 2.67 -3.00
CA ASN A 48 -9.64 2.26 -3.89
C ASN A 48 -9.09 1.61 -5.16
N TYR A 49 -9.79 0.59 -5.66
CA TYR A 49 -9.36 -0.13 -6.85
C TYR A 49 -9.54 0.69 -8.13
N HIS A 50 -10.60 1.52 -8.16
CA HIS A 50 -11.00 2.33 -9.29
C HIS A 50 -10.80 3.81 -8.97
N HIS A 51 -9.80 4.45 -9.59
CA HIS A 51 -9.54 5.88 -9.41
C HIS A 51 -10.15 6.75 -10.52
N ASP A 52 -10.66 6.12 -11.58
CA ASP A 52 -11.10 6.82 -12.80
C ASP A 52 -12.52 6.43 -13.23
N TRP A 53 -13.44 6.22 -12.28
CA TRP A 53 -14.85 6.03 -12.63
C TRP A 53 -15.35 7.21 -13.48
N LYS A 54 -15.51 6.96 -14.78
CA LYS A 54 -16.11 7.88 -15.73
C LYS A 54 -17.52 7.39 -16.01
N LYS A 55 -18.48 8.33 -15.94
CA LYS A 55 -19.83 8.06 -16.39
C LYS A 55 -19.81 7.88 -17.90
N VAL A 56 -20.27 6.73 -18.38
CA VAL A 56 -20.31 6.39 -19.81
C VAL A 56 -21.70 6.64 -20.38
N ASP A 57 -22.75 6.44 -19.56
CA ASP A 57 -24.15 6.72 -19.93
C ASP A 57 -25.01 6.94 -18.67
N GLU A 58 -26.31 7.24 -18.82
CA GLU A 58 -27.25 7.55 -17.72
C GLU A 58 -27.25 6.50 -16.59
N GLU A 59 -27.02 5.22 -16.92
CA GLU A 59 -27.00 4.09 -15.97
C GLU A 59 -25.66 3.34 -15.89
N ARG A 60 -24.62 3.77 -16.62
CA ARG A 60 -23.37 3.01 -16.75
C ARG A 60 -22.15 3.83 -16.40
N TRP A 61 -21.31 3.24 -15.56
CA TRP A 61 -20.01 3.75 -15.18
C TRP A 61 -18.93 2.78 -15.66
N SER A 62 -17.79 3.31 -16.10
CA SER A 62 -16.63 2.52 -16.50
C SER A 62 -15.38 3.14 -15.92
N SER A 63 -14.48 2.29 -15.45
CA SER A 63 -13.14 2.66 -15.02
C SER A 63 -12.18 1.93 -15.96
N ASN A 64 -11.25 2.68 -16.55
CA ASN A 64 -10.28 2.16 -17.50
C ASN A 64 -8.93 1.86 -16.82
N SER A 65 -8.73 2.27 -15.56
CA SER A 65 -7.49 2.08 -14.84
C SER A 65 -7.70 1.41 -13.48
N GLN A 66 -6.89 0.40 -13.19
CA GLN A 66 -6.83 -0.24 -11.88
C GLN A 66 -5.67 0.37 -11.09
N ALA A 67 -5.87 0.67 -9.82
CA ALA A 67 -4.79 1.12 -8.95
C ALA A 67 -3.69 0.04 -8.86
N ILE A 68 -2.46 0.40 -9.25
CA ILE A 68 -1.30 -0.48 -9.11
C ILE A 68 -0.48 -0.03 -7.92
N VAL A 69 -0.42 -0.86 -6.88
CA VAL A 69 0.51 -0.65 -5.77
C VAL A 69 1.91 -1.00 -6.26
N THR A 70 2.82 -0.03 -6.21
CA THR A 70 4.21 -0.19 -6.65
C THR A 70 5.19 0.05 -5.49
N ASN A 71 6.47 -0.29 -5.69
CA ASN A 71 7.52 0.04 -4.73
C ASN A 71 7.59 1.55 -4.45
N ARG A 72 7.23 2.42 -5.41
CA ARG A 72 7.19 3.87 -5.20
C ARG A 72 6.14 4.25 -4.16
N VAL A 73 4.90 3.77 -4.31
CA VAL A 73 3.81 4.00 -3.33
C VAL A 73 4.22 3.50 -1.94
N VAL A 74 4.75 2.27 -1.88
CA VAL A 74 5.16 1.64 -0.62
C VAL A 74 6.30 2.40 0.05
N ARG A 75 7.26 2.92 -0.72
CA ARG A 75 8.35 3.74 -0.19
C ARG A 75 7.81 5.00 0.48
N GLU A 76 6.89 5.71 -0.16
CA GLU A 76 6.32 6.93 0.40
C GLU A 76 5.51 6.65 1.67
N VAL A 77 4.80 5.52 1.73
CA VAL A 77 4.15 5.07 2.97
C VAL A 77 5.15 4.81 4.10
N ILE A 78 6.25 4.10 3.81
CA ILE A 78 7.30 3.83 4.81
C ILE A 78 7.92 5.15 5.32
N LEU A 79 8.21 6.08 4.42
CA LEU A 79 8.79 7.37 4.79
C LEU A 79 7.82 8.25 5.57
N HIS A 80 6.53 8.23 5.23
CA HIS A 80 5.51 8.98 5.94
C HIS A 80 5.34 8.49 7.39
N VAL A 81 5.34 7.17 7.60
CA VAL A 81 5.28 6.58 8.95
C VAL A 81 6.60 6.76 9.69
N GLY A 82 7.72 6.67 8.98
CA GLY A 82 9.07 6.70 9.54
C GLY A 82 9.64 5.31 9.76
N THR A 83 10.84 5.06 9.24
CA THR A 83 11.54 3.77 9.34
C THR A 83 11.79 3.36 10.80
N LYS A 84 12.19 4.31 11.65
CA LYS A 84 12.38 4.11 13.09
C LYS A 84 11.10 3.65 13.80
N GLU A 85 9.97 4.30 13.51
CA GLU A 85 8.66 3.97 14.10
C GLU A 85 8.27 2.51 13.81
N ILE A 86 8.54 2.05 12.58
CA ILE A 86 8.25 0.68 12.15
C ILE A 86 9.23 -0.33 12.78
N LEU A 87 10.51 0.03 12.89
CA LEU A 87 11.55 -0.86 13.42
C LEU A 87 11.44 -1.05 14.93
N GLU A 88 11.11 0.00 15.68
CA GLU A 88 11.01 -0.04 17.15
C GLU A 88 9.58 -0.34 17.64
N GLY A 89 8.59 -0.17 16.75
CA GLY A 89 7.19 -0.33 17.07
C GLY A 89 6.74 -1.77 17.33
N ARG A 90 5.50 -1.90 17.79
CA ARG A 90 4.80 -3.19 17.98
C ARG A 90 3.35 -3.07 17.54
N GLY A 91 2.79 -4.17 17.05
CA GLY A 91 1.40 -4.24 16.66
C GLY A 91 1.15 -3.71 15.24
N GLN A 92 0.06 -2.95 15.07
CA GLN A 92 -0.40 -2.50 13.77
C GLN A 92 -0.56 -0.98 13.75
N ILE A 93 0.12 -0.34 12.81
CA ILE A 93 -0.03 1.09 12.49
C ILE A 93 -1.03 1.18 11.34
N ASN A 94 -2.19 1.78 11.58
CA ASN A 94 -3.20 2.00 10.55
C ASN A 94 -3.04 3.40 9.99
N ILE A 95 -2.72 3.51 8.71
CA ILE A 95 -2.57 4.80 8.02
C ILE A 95 -3.84 5.23 7.27
N GLY A 96 -4.88 4.40 7.28
CA GLY A 96 -6.12 4.67 6.55
C GLY A 96 -5.93 4.59 5.05
N GLU A 97 -6.44 5.59 4.33
CA GLU A 97 -6.35 5.68 2.87
C GLU A 97 -4.95 6.13 2.43
N ILE A 98 -4.32 5.33 1.56
CA ILE A 98 -2.97 5.59 1.04
C ILE A 98 -2.95 6.90 0.24
N GLU A 99 -4.09 7.28 -0.35
CA GLU A 99 -4.32 8.52 -1.08
C GLU A 99 -4.01 9.78 -0.24
N GLN A 100 -4.10 9.69 1.09
CA GLN A 100 -3.74 10.80 2.00
C GLN A 100 -2.22 10.97 2.14
N VAL A 101 -1.46 9.93 1.80
CA VAL A 101 0.00 9.88 1.90
C VAL A 101 0.66 10.01 0.53
N PHE A 102 0.01 9.48 -0.51
CA PHE A 102 0.54 9.42 -1.86
C PHE A 102 -0.53 9.78 -2.88
N ASP A 103 -0.22 10.78 -3.72
CA ASP A 103 -1.05 11.15 -4.86
C ASP A 103 -0.89 10.13 -6.00
N PHE A 104 -1.92 9.30 -6.20
CA PHE A 104 -1.97 8.28 -7.25
C PHE A 104 -1.96 8.86 -8.67
N ASP A 105 -2.19 10.15 -8.87
CA ASP A 105 -1.98 10.79 -10.18
C ASP A 105 -0.51 10.75 -10.60
N ASN A 106 0.40 10.63 -9.62
CA ASN A 106 1.83 10.43 -9.84
C ASN A 106 2.24 8.94 -9.87
N ALA A 107 1.32 8.01 -9.63
CA ALA A 107 1.55 6.59 -9.87
C ALA A 107 1.39 6.28 -11.36
N VAL A 108 2.28 5.44 -11.89
CA VAL A 108 2.25 5.02 -13.29
C VAL A 108 0.89 4.38 -13.59
N ARG A 109 0.08 5.07 -14.40
CA ARG A 109 -1.18 4.58 -14.95
C ARG A 109 -0.85 3.69 -16.16
N ASN A 110 -1.31 2.44 -16.16
CA ASN A 110 -1.35 1.61 -17.36
C ASN A 110 -2.69 1.82 -18.07
#